data_AF-A0A950GZM2-F1
#
_entry.id   AF-A0A950GZM2-F1
#
_cell.length_a   1.000
_cell.length_b   1.000
_cell.length_c   1.000
_cell.angle_alpha   90.00
_cell.angle_beta   90.00
_cell.angle_gamma   90.00
#
_symmetry.space_group_name_H-M   'P 1'
#
loop_
_entity.id
_entity.type
_entity.pdbx_description
1 polymer ?
#
loop_
_entity_poly.entity_id
_entity_poly.type
_entity_poly.pdbx_seq_one_letter_code
_entity_poly.pdbx_strand_id
1 'polypeptide(L)'
;MRSHCQVAVIGGGVVGASVLYHLTKGGWKDVVLIERAELTSGSTWHAAGGMHTLNGDPNVAKLQQYTINLYKEIEAISGVSCGMHVTGGLNLAGTKERLDWLKMARARGRYLGMNLEILSIEEAAKMYPFIEPKHFVGAMYDPVEGHLDPWGVTNAYAKCATMAGAEINRFTRVVDLKPRPDGSWDVITDKGNIVAEHVVNCGGLWAREVGRMVGLELPVLAMEHHYLITEDIPGVIDPKVDKFHVIDFEGEIYMRQEGGGMLIGTYEQACVPWSERETPWDFGQNLLPNDLDRIAPSLETAFEHFPELGKAGIRKVVNGPFTFAPDGNPLIGPVKGLKNFWVACGVMAGFSQGGGVGLALANWMIDGDPGHDVWGMDVSRFGDWATMAYTNAKVRENYSRRFRIRFPNEELPAARPHRTSPLYERMVAANAVMGESCSLEQPLWFAPKGMEPVENVTFRRSNAFAHVGEECRA
;
A
#
# COMPACT_ATOMS: atom_id res chain seq x y z
N MET A 1 -31.36 -1.82 9.96
CA MET A 1 -30.93 -1.89 8.56
C MET A 1 -31.95 -1.19 7.70
N ARG A 2 -31.54 -0.13 7.01
CA ARG A 2 -32.35 0.51 5.96
C ARG A 2 -32.60 -0.47 4.80
N SER A 3 -33.72 -0.30 4.10
CA SER A 3 -34.04 -1.06 2.89
C SER A 3 -33.54 -0.41 1.60
N HIS A 4 -33.21 0.89 1.65
CA HIS A 4 -32.71 1.67 0.51
C HIS A 4 -31.59 2.61 0.97
N CYS A 5 -30.59 2.83 0.11
CA CYS A 5 -29.55 3.82 0.31
C CYS A 5 -29.03 4.38 -1.03
N GLN A 6 -28.38 5.53 -0.97
CA GLN A 6 -27.65 6.08 -2.12
C GLN A 6 -26.38 5.25 -2.39
N VAL A 7 -25.70 4.78 -1.33
CA VAL A 7 -24.48 3.97 -1.48
C VAL A 7 -24.33 2.93 -0.39
N ALA A 8 -23.91 1.74 -0.79
CA ALA A 8 -23.48 0.67 0.09
C ALA A 8 -21.95 0.46 -0.02
N VAL A 9 -21.23 0.74 1.07
CA VAL A 9 -19.80 0.49 1.21
C VAL A 9 -19.59 -0.87 1.88
N ILE A 10 -18.94 -1.81 1.19
CA ILE A 10 -18.76 -3.19 1.66
C ILE A 10 -17.36 -3.33 2.26
N GLY A 11 -17.29 -3.46 3.58
CA GLY A 11 -16.04 -3.63 4.35
C GLY A 11 -15.78 -2.50 5.34
N GLY A 12 -15.60 -2.85 6.61
CA GLY A 12 -15.38 -1.98 7.76
C GLY A 12 -13.93 -1.84 8.20
N GLY A 13 -12.97 -2.04 7.30
CA GLY A 13 -11.58 -1.68 7.50
C GLY A 13 -11.35 -0.17 7.36
N VAL A 14 -10.11 0.29 7.58
CA VAL A 14 -9.74 1.72 7.51
C VAL A 14 -10.14 2.38 6.18
N VAL A 15 -10.03 1.66 5.05
CA VAL A 15 -10.38 2.18 3.73
C VAL A 15 -11.89 2.39 3.59
N GLY A 16 -12.71 1.40 3.97
CA GLY A 16 -14.16 1.53 3.91
C GLY A 16 -14.70 2.59 4.86
N ALA A 17 -14.14 2.69 6.08
CA ALA A 17 -14.46 3.76 7.01
C ALA A 17 -14.07 5.14 6.46
N SER A 18 -12.92 5.24 5.80
CA SER A 18 -12.48 6.48 5.13
C SER A 18 -13.40 6.88 3.98
N VAL A 19 -13.79 5.94 3.09
CA VAL A 19 -14.77 6.20 2.02
C VAL A 19 -16.10 6.68 2.61
N LEU A 20 -16.61 5.99 3.63
CA LEU A 20 -17.85 6.36 4.32
C LEU A 20 -17.77 7.80 4.88
N TYR A 21 -16.67 8.14 5.56
CA TYR A 21 -16.44 9.48 6.09
C TYR A 21 -16.41 10.54 4.99
N HIS A 22 -15.64 10.35 3.92
CA HIS A 22 -15.51 11.36 2.88
C HIS A 22 -16.80 11.56 2.09
N LEU A 23 -17.58 10.51 1.83
CA LEU A 23 -18.90 10.62 1.20
C LEU A 23 -19.86 11.47 2.06
N THR A 24 -19.91 11.20 3.37
CA THR A 24 -20.75 12.00 4.28
C THR A 24 -20.26 13.43 4.45
N LYS A 25 -18.94 13.66 4.46
CA LYS A 25 -18.32 15.00 4.48
C LYS A 25 -18.65 15.79 3.20
N GLY A 26 -18.69 15.10 2.06
CA GLY A 26 -19.13 15.64 0.77
C GLY A 26 -20.64 15.85 0.64
N GLY A 27 -21.41 15.57 1.70
CA GLY A 27 -22.83 15.92 1.80
C GLY A 27 -23.80 14.79 1.49
N TRP A 28 -23.35 13.60 1.07
CA TRP A 28 -24.22 12.44 0.90
C TRP A 28 -24.80 12.00 2.25
N LYS A 29 -26.10 11.70 2.29
CA LYS A 29 -26.84 11.44 3.53
C LYS A 29 -27.28 9.99 3.70
N ASP A 30 -27.55 9.29 2.61
CA ASP A 30 -28.01 7.90 2.62
C ASP A 30 -26.85 6.95 2.32
N VAL A 31 -25.83 6.98 3.18
CA VAL A 31 -24.59 6.22 3.06
C VAL A 31 -24.58 5.10 4.09
N VAL A 32 -24.44 3.85 3.65
CA VAL A 32 -24.44 2.66 4.51
C VAL A 32 -23.10 1.93 4.38
N LEU A 33 -22.49 1.58 5.51
CA LEU A 33 -21.37 0.62 5.56
C LEU A 33 -21.88 -0.74 6.03
N ILE A 34 -21.46 -1.81 5.37
CA ILE A 34 -21.81 -3.19 5.69
C ILE A 34 -20.51 -3.95 6.00
N GLU A 35 -20.36 -4.43 7.23
CA GLU A 35 -19.18 -5.15 7.71
C GLU A 35 -19.57 -6.55 8.19
N ARG A 36 -18.92 -7.57 7.63
CA ARG A 36 -19.22 -8.98 7.90
C ARG A 36 -19.06 -9.37 9.37
N ALA A 37 -18.14 -8.74 10.09
CA ALA A 37 -17.80 -8.99 11.48
C ALA A 37 -17.81 -7.67 12.28
N GLU A 38 -16.77 -7.38 13.04
CA GLU A 38 -16.57 -6.07 13.69
C GLU A 38 -15.74 -5.15 12.80
N LEU A 39 -15.83 -3.82 12.97
CA LEU A 39 -14.89 -2.90 12.32
C LEU A 39 -13.44 -3.34 12.58
N THR A 40 -12.56 -3.07 11.63
CA THR A 40 -11.13 -3.46 11.65
C THR A 40 -10.82 -4.96 11.47
N SER A 41 -11.82 -5.85 11.42
CA SER A 41 -11.66 -7.32 11.42
C SER A 41 -11.03 -7.96 10.16
N GLY A 42 -10.47 -7.14 9.27
CA GLY A 42 -9.58 -7.57 8.18
C GLY A 42 -8.12 -7.41 8.59
N SER A 43 -7.30 -6.80 7.72
CA SER A 43 -5.89 -6.51 8.03
C SER A 43 -5.67 -5.28 8.90
N THR A 44 -6.71 -4.47 9.13
CA THR A 44 -6.59 -3.18 9.81
C THR A 44 -6.12 -3.34 11.26
N TRP A 45 -6.72 -4.25 12.03
CA TRP A 45 -6.46 -4.35 13.48
C TRP A 45 -5.03 -4.78 13.85
N HIS A 46 -4.37 -5.54 12.98
CA HIS A 46 -3.01 -6.05 13.24
C HIS A 46 -1.93 -5.21 12.57
N ALA A 47 -2.26 -4.07 11.97
CA ALA A 47 -1.25 -3.27 11.28
C ALA A 47 -0.22 -2.74 12.27
N ALA A 48 1.04 -2.64 11.84
CA ALA A 48 2.08 -1.99 12.64
C ALA A 48 1.81 -0.50 12.89
N GLY A 49 0.88 0.13 12.16
CA GLY A 49 0.44 1.51 12.39
C GLY A 49 1.41 2.60 11.92
N GLY A 50 2.50 2.24 11.21
CA GLY A 50 3.45 3.22 10.67
C GLY A 50 2.82 4.15 9.63
N MET A 51 3.17 5.43 9.68
CA MET A 51 2.73 6.47 8.75
C MET A 51 3.94 7.21 8.16
N HIS A 52 3.98 7.33 6.84
CA HIS A 52 5.05 8.01 6.12
C HIS A 52 4.52 8.76 4.88
N THR A 53 5.23 9.83 4.49
CA THR A 53 4.90 10.60 3.27
C THR A 53 5.70 10.17 2.04
N LEU A 54 6.79 9.42 2.24
CA LEU A 54 7.70 9.03 1.18
C LEU A 54 7.04 8.08 0.17
N ASN A 55 6.97 8.53 -1.08
CA ASN A 55 6.51 7.72 -2.21
C ASN A 55 7.31 8.04 -3.48
N GLY A 56 7.48 7.04 -4.35
CA GLY A 56 8.07 7.23 -5.68
C GLY A 56 7.17 8.05 -6.61
N ASP A 57 5.85 7.96 -6.43
CA ASP A 57 4.85 8.73 -7.16
C ASP A 57 4.46 10.01 -6.39
N PRO A 58 4.71 11.22 -6.96
CA PRO A 58 4.40 12.48 -6.30
C PRO A 58 2.90 12.71 -6.08
N ASN A 59 2.02 12.17 -6.93
CA ASN A 59 0.57 12.30 -6.77
C ASN A 59 0.09 11.49 -5.55
N VAL A 60 0.63 10.27 -5.38
CA VAL A 60 0.36 9.44 -4.20
C VAL A 60 0.96 10.07 -2.94
N ALA A 61 2.18 10.62 -3.01
CA ALA A 61 2.81 11.30 -1.89
C ALA A 61 1.96 12.49 -1.36
N LYS A 62 1.33 13.25 -2.26
CA LYS A 62 0.40 14.34 -1.89
C LYS A 62 -0.83 13.83 -1.14
N LEU A 63 -1.41 12.72 -1.58
CA LEU A 63 -2.54 12.06 -0.91
C LEU A 63 -2.14 11.46 0.45
N GLN A 64 -0.88 11.01 0.59
CA GLN A 64 -0.35 10.56 1.88
C GLN A 64 -0.22 11.71 2.87
N GLN A 65 0.30 12.86 2.42
CA GLN A 65 0.38 14.07 3.24
C GLN A 65 -1.01 14.53 3.70
N TYR A 66 -2.02 14.48 2.81
CA TYR A 66 -3.40 14.74 3.19
C TYR A 66 -3.88 13.79 4.30
N THR A 67 -3.64 12.48 4.14
CA THR A 67 -4.06 11.46 5.09
C THR A 67 -3.51 11.70 6.49
N ILE A 68 -2.21 11.99 6.62
CA ILE A 68 -1.58 12.24 7.92
C ILE A 68 -2.17 13.48 8.60
N ASN A 69 -2.40 14.56 7.83
CA ASN A 69 -2.99 15.78 8.37
C ASN A 69 -4.45 15.59 8.79
N LEU A 70 -5.19 14.72 8.09
CA LEU A 70 -6.61 14.44 8.35
C LEU A 70 -6.84 13.80 9.72
N TYR A 71 -5.87 13.05 10.26
CA TYR A 71 -6.04 12.37 11.54
C TYR A 71 -6.32 13.31 12.71
N LYS A 72 -5.71 14.50 12.73
CA LYS A 72 -6.00 15.55 13.73
C LYS A 72 -7.44 16.06 13.61
N GLU A 73 -7.94 16.17 12.38
CA GLU A 73 -9.30 16.65 12.11
C GLU A 73 -10.34 15.64 12.59
N ILE A 74 -10.20 14.36 12.21
CA ILE A 74 -11.19 13.33 12.59
C ILE A 74 -11.16 13.04 14.09
N GLU A 75 -10.00 13.13 14.76
CA GLU A 75 -9.91 13.02 16.22
C GLU A 75 -10.70 14.17 16.88
N ALA A 76 -10.52 15.40 16.42
CA ALA A 76 -11.23 16.57 16.96
C ALA A 76 -12.76 16.48 16.75
N ILE A 77 -13.21 15.98 15.59
CA ILE A 77 -14.65 15.83 15.28
C ILE A 77 -15.27 14.67 16.08
N SER A 78 -14.61 13.52 16.10
CA SER A 78 -15.17 12.29 16.68
C SER A 78 -15.04 12.22 18.20
N GLY A 79 -14.05 12.89 18.78
CA GLY A 79 -13.62 12.70 20.16
C GLY A 79 -12.96 11.33 20.42
N VAL A 80 -12.65 10.57 19.36
CA VAL A 80 -11.96 9.27 19.45
C VAL A 80 -10.49 9.50 19.13
N SER A 81 -9.61 9.13 20.06
CA SER A 81 -8.17 9.26 19.83
C SER A 81 -7.72 8.35 18.70
N CYS A 82 -6.94 8.91 17.77
CA CYS A 82 -6.22 8.19 16.73
C CYS A 82 -4.90 7.60 17.25
N GLY A 83 -4.52 7.88 18.51
CA GLY A 83 -3.28 7.40 19.11
C GLY A 83 -2.04 7.81 18.30
N MET A 84 -2.03 9.01 17.73
CA MET A 84 -1.01 9.44 16.78
C MET A 84 0.26 9.95 17.49
N HIS A 85 1.40 9.36 17.14
CA HIS A 85 2.73 9.74 17.60
C HIS A 85 3.53 10.24 16.39
N VAL A 86 3.72 11.56 16.30
CA VAL A 86 4.55 12.18 15.24
C VAL A 86 5.99 12.25 15.75
N THR A 87 6.73 11.18 15.57
CA THR A 87 8.09 11.01 16.07
C THR A 87 9.14 11.64 15.15
N GLY A 88 8.77 11.88 13.89
CA GLY A 88 9.72 12.02 12.79
C GLY A 88 10.24 10.65 12.34
N GLY A 89 10.83 10.63 11.15
CA GLY A 89 11.26 9.42 10.45
C GLY A 89 12.68 9.53 9.90
N LEU A 90 13.48 8.49 10.07
CA LEU A 90 14.80 8.35 9.45
C LEU A 90 14.77 7.26 8.37
N ASN A 91 15.04 7.68 7.14
CA ASN A 91 15.12 6.84 5.96
C ASN A 91 16.61 6.61 5.63
N LEU A 92 17.15 5.44 5.97
CA LEU A 92 18.60 5.16 5.94
C LEU A 92 19.06 4.61 4.59
N ALA A 93 20.20 5.09 4.09
CA ALA A 93 20.80 4.64 2.84
C ALA A 93 22.05 3.79 3.09
N GLY A 94 22.00 2.50 2.75
CA GLY A 94 23.18 1.61 2.75
C GLY A 94 24.13 1.86 1.57
N THR A 95 23.62 2.37 0.45
CA THR A 95 24.37 2.57 -0.80
C THR A 95 24.30 4.01 -1.31
N LYS A 96 25.26 4.39 -2.18
CA LYS A 96 25.27 5.72 -2.81
C LYS A 96 24.06 5.93 -3.71
N GLU A 97 23.64 4.89 -4.42
CA GLU A 97 22.47 4.86 -5.28
C GLU A 97 21.20 5.11 -4.46
N ARG A 98 21.08 4.50 -3.28
CA ARG A 98 19.96 4.79 -2.37
C ARG A 98 19.98 6.23 -1.88
N LEU A 99 21.14 6.75 -1.52
CA LEU A 99 21.26 8.15 -1.09
C LEU A 99 20.89 9.12 -2.23
N ASP A 100 21.27 8.82 -3.46
CA ASP A 100 20.86 9.61 -4.64
C ASP A 100 19.35 9.51 -4.88
N TRP A 101 18.74 8.34 -4.69
CA TRP A 101 17.29 8.19 -4.72
C TRP A 101 16.59 9.03 -3.63
N LEU A 102 17.11 9.07 -2.40
CA LEU A 102 16.58 9.93 -1.33
C LEU A 102 16.73 11.42 -1.65
N LYS A 103 17.84 11.84 -2.28
CA LYS A 103 17.98 13.22 -2.77
C LYS A 103 16.95 13.56 -3.84
N MET A 104 16.63 12.62 -4.74
CA MET A 104 15.55 12.79 -5.72
C MET A 104 14.18 12.89 -5.02
N ALA A 105 13.91 12.04 -4.03
CA ALA A 105 12.70 12.11 -3.22
C ALA A 105 12.56 13.46 -2.52
N ARG A 106 13.62 13.97 -1.87
CA ARG A 106 13.66 15.32 -1.30
C ARG A 106 13.39 16.41 -2.34
N ALA A 107 13.98 16.31 -3.54
CA ALA A 107 13.75 17.30 -4.59
C ALA A 107 12.27 17.37 -5.00
N ARG A 108 11.61 16.21 -5.13
CA ARG A 108 10.16 16.14 -5.36
C ARG A 108 9.36 16.64 -4.16
N GLY A 109 9.75 16.26 -2.95
CA GLY A 109 9.12 16.71 -1.70
C GLY A 109 9.10 18.22 -1.56
N ARG A 110 10.20 18.92 -1.93
CA ARG A 110 10.23 20.40 -1.94
C ARG A 110 9.17 21.01 -2.86
N TYR A 111 8.92 20.41 -4.02
CA TYR A 111 7.84 20.85 -4.92
C TYR A 111 6.45 20.62 -4.32
N LEU A 112 6.29 19.57 -3.52
CA LEU A 112 5.05 19.25 -2.80
C LEU A 112 4.90 19.98 -1.46
N GLY A 113 5.84 20.86 -1.08
CA GLY A 113 5.82 21.57 0.20
C GLY A 113 6.19 20.71 1.42
N MET A 114 6.90 19.59 1.21
CA MET A 114 7.42 18.72 2.26
C MET A 114 8.77 19.22 2.78
N ASN A 115 8.96 19.17 4.11
CA ASN A 115 10.21 19.58 4.76
C ASN A 115 11.14 18.39 4.99
N LEU A 116 11.76 17.89 3.92
CA LEU A 116 12.67 16.75 3.97
C LEU A 116 14.14 17.22 4.01
N GLU A 117 14.93 16.60 4.88
CA GLU A 117 16.35 16.93 5.09
C GLU A 117 17.24 15.73 4.75
N ILE A 118 18.34 15.96 4.04
CA ILE A 118 19.36 14.91 3.85
C ILE A 118 20.39 15.08 4.96
N LEU A 119 20.70 13.98 5.63
CA LEU A 119 21.63 13.93 6.74
C LEU A 119 22.87 13.12 6.38
N SER A 120 24.01 13.49 6.96
CA SER A 120 25.16 12.60 7.05
C SER A 120 24.83 11.44 7.99
N ILE A 121 25.59 10.35 7.91
CA ILE A 121 25.39 9.22 8.83
C ILE A 121 25.75 9.60 10.28
N GLU A 122 26.72 10.50 10.48
CA GLU A 122 27.08 11.01 11.80
C GLU A 122 25.96 11.85 12.42
N GLU A 123 25.23 12.63 11.61
CA GLU A 123 24.05 13.38 12.06
C GLU A 123 22.91 12.42 12.43
N ALA A 124 22.62 11.44 11.57
CA ALA A 124 21.59 10.44 11.84
C ALA A 124 21.90 9.60 13.10
N ALA A 125 23.15 9.18 13.32
CA ALA A 125 23.56 8.42 14.49
C ALA A 125 23.52 9.26 15.79
N LYS A 126 23.73 10.57 15.72
CA LYS A 126 23.49 11.47 16.88
C LYS A 126 22.01 11.56 17.23
N MET A 127 21.14 11.59 16.21
CA MET A 127 19.68 11.63 16.39
C MET A 127 19.14 10.29 16.89
N TYR A 128 19.66 9.18 16.36
CA TYR A 128 19.21 7.83 16.70
C TYR A 128 20.41 6.92 17.05
N PRO A 129 20.87 6.93 18.32
CA PRO A 129 22.10 6.24 18.76
C PRO A 129 22.08 4.71 18.70
N PHE A 130 21.01 4.11 18.15
CA PHE A 130 20.91 2.67 17.97
C PHE A 130 21.46 2.21 16.61
N ILE A 131 21.71 3.15 15.69
CA ILE A 131 22.30 2.87 14.38
C ILE A 131 23.76 2.48 14.55
N GLU A 132 24.18 1.42 13.86
CA GLU A 132 25.59 1.10 13.62
C GLU A 132 26.04 1.80 12.31
N PRO A 133 26.80 2.92 12.40
CA PRO A 133 27.05 3.81 11.26
C PRO A 133 27.75 3.17 10.07
N LYS A 134 28.58 2.12 10.29
CA LYS A 134 29.42 1.52 9.23
C LYS A 134 28.61 0.90 8.08
N HIS A 135 27.33 0.60 8.30
CA HIS A 135 26.44 0.00 7.31
C HIS A 135 25.75 1.02 6.39
N PHE A 136 25.90 2.32 6.67
CA PHE A 136 25.15 3.37 6.00
C PHE A 136 26.05 4.48 5.47
N VAL A 137 25.63 5.10 4.36
CA VAL A 137 26.33 6.24 3.74
C VAL A 137 25.63 7.58 3.98
N GLY A 138 24.43 7.57 4.54
CA GLY A 138 23.64 8.76 4.86
C GLY A 138 22.18 8.43 5.13
N ALA A 139 21.36 9.47 5.34
CA ALA A 139 19.94 9.30 5.60
C ALA A 139 19.11 10.48 5.06
N MET A 140 17.79 10.31 5.07
CA MET A 140 16.83 11.40 4.93
C MET A 140 15.92 11.45 6.15
N TYR A 141 15.74 12.65 6.70
CA TYR A 141 14.83 12.91 7.80
C TYR A 141 13.52 13.51 7.28
N ASP A 142 12.40 12.99 7.78
CA ASP A 142 11.05 13.52 7.55
C ASP A 142 10.38 13.81 8.92
N PRO A 143 10.05 15.08 9.23
CA PRO A 143 9.47 15.46 10.52
C PRO A 143 8.01 15.03 10.72
N VAL A 144 7.31 14.55 9.69
CA VAL A 144 5.88 14.19 9.80
C VAL A 144 5.62 12.68 9.82
N GLU A 145 6.65 11.85 9.75
CA GLU A 145 6.48 10.41 9.96
C GLU A 145 6.22 10.05 11.43
N GLY A 146 5.73 8.83 11.63
CA GLY A 146 5.57 8.25 12.95
C GLY A 146 4.66 7.04 12.90
N HIS A 147 3.79 6.91 13.89
CA HIS A 147 2.81 5.84 13.95
C HIS A 147 1.53 6.26 14.64
N LEU A 148 0.53 5.39 14.58
CA LEU A 148 -0.79 5.63 15.16
C LEU A 148 -1.44 4.33 15.63
N ASP A 149 -2.61 4.43 16.28
CA ASP A 149 -3.47 3.29 16.62
C ASP A 149 -4.41 2.93 15.45
N PRO A 150 -4.22 1.77 14.81
CA PRO A 150 -5.08 1.31 13.72
C PRO A 150 -6.57 1.26 14.06
N TRP A 151 -6.88 0.87 15.29
CA TRP A 151 -8.26 0.75 15.77
C TRP A 151 -8.87 2.13 15.98
N GLY A 152 -8.15 3.03 16.69
CA GLY A 152 -8.55 4.39 16.96
C GLY A 152 -8.90 5.18 15.70
N VAL A 153 -8.01 5.19 14.69
CA VAL A 153 -8.24 5.88 13.41
C VAL A 153 -9.50 5.39 12.70
N THR A 154 -9.67 4.06 12.61
CA THR A 154 -10.83 3.49 11.91
C THR A 154 -12.14 3.86 12.61
N ASN A 155 -12.15 3.85 13.95
CA ASN A 155 -13.32 4.24 14.73
C ASN A 155 -13.57 5.75 14.71
N ALA A 156 -12.52 6.58 14.63
CA ALA A 156 -12.65 8.02 14.44
C ALA A 156 -13.34 8.34 13.11
N TYR A 157 -12.95 7.70 12.00
CA TYR A 157 -13.65 7.80 10.72
C TYR A 157 -15.12 7.38 10.82
N ALA A 158 -15.36 6.17 11.34
CA ALA A 158 -16.71 5.62 11.48
C ALA A 158 -17.62 6.53 12.34
N LYS A 159 -17.08 7.08 13.43
CA LYS A 159 -17.80 7.99 14.32
C LYS A 159 -18.12 9.32 13.65
N CYS A 160 -17.16 9.92 12.94
CA CYS A 160 -17.39 11.14 12.15
C CYS A 160 -18.51 10.92 11.13
N ALA A 161 -18.46 9.81 10.38
CA ALA A 161 -19.46 9.48 9.38
C ALA A 161 -20.86 9.27 9.99
N THR A 162 -20.93 8.56 11.13
CA THR A 162 -22.20 8.31 11.83
C THR A 162 -22.80 9.63 12.37
N MET A 163 -21.97 10.54 12.89
CA MET A 163 -22.41 11.88 13.31
C MET A 163 -22.94 12.71 12.13
N ALA A 164 -22.44 12.46 10.91
CA ALA A 164 -22.92 13.09 9.68
C ALA A 164 -24.13 12.39 9.04
N GLY A 165 -24.60 11.26 9.61
CA GLY A 165 -25.84 10.58 9.24
C GLY A 165 -25.68 9.19 8.61
N ALA A 166 -24.46 8.68 8.46
CA ALA A 166 -24.25 7.32 7.92
C ALA A 166 -24.77 6.22 8.87
N GLU A 167 -25.16 5.09 8.27
CA GLU A 167 -25.51 3.86 8.99
C GLU A 167 -24.38 2.84 8.87
N ILE A 168 -24.03 2.17 9.96
CA ILE A 168 -23.01 1.10 9.98
C ILE A 168 -23.66 -0.20 10.46
N ASN A 169 -23.76 -1.17 9.55
CA ASN A 169 -24.29 -2.51 9.79
C ASN A 169 -23.13 -3.50 10.00
N ARG A 170 -22.74 -3.67 11.27
CA ARG A 170 -21.75 -4.67 11.68
C ARG A 170 -22.36 -6.07 11.76
N PHE A 171 -21.50 -7.08 11.77
CA PHE A 171 -21.87 -8.50 11.82
C PHE A 171 -22.88 -8.86 10.72
N THR A 172 -22.77 -8.20 9.56
CA THR A 172 -23.69 -8.33 8.43
C THR A 172 -22.85 -8.60 7.21
N ARG A 173 -22.95 -9.80 6.65
CA ARG A 173 -22.16 -10.19 5.48
C ARG A 173 -22.99 -9.99 4.22
N VAL A 174 -22.43 -9.25 3.26
CA VAL A 174 -22.92 -9.29 1.86
C VAL A 174 -22.60 -10.66 1.28
N VAL A 175 -23.61 -11.35 0.78
CA VAL A 175 -23.50 -12.71 0.24
C VAL A 175 -23.68 -12.76 -1.28
N ASP A 176 -24.32 -11.75 -1.87
CA ASP A 176 -24.54 -11.65 -3.32
C ASP A 176 -24.86 -10.19 -3.71
N LEU A 177 -24.62 -9.85 -4.97
CA LEU A 177 -24.84 -8.52 -5.55
C LEU A 177 -25.51 -8.66 -6.92
N LYS A 178 -26.66 -8.03 -7.11
CA LYS A 178 -27.39 -8.10 -8.39
C LYS A 178 -27.62 -6.72 -8.99
N PRO A 179 -27.16 -6.45 -10.22
CA PRO A 179 -27.49 -5.20 -10.89
C PRO A 179 -28.97 -5.17 -11.27
N ARG A 180 -29.59 -3.99 -11.18
CA ARG A 180 -30.98 -3.74 -11.56
C ARG A 180 -31.05 -2.97 -12.88
N PRO A 181 -32.17 -3.05 -13.64
CA PRO A 181 -32.31 -2.38 -14.93
C PRO A 181 -32.18 -0.84 -14.89
N ASP A 182 -32.49 -0.22 -13.76
CA ASP A 182 -32.34 1.23 -13.55
C ASP A 182 -30.88 1.66 -13.26
N GLY A 183 -29.98 0.70 -13.03
CA GLY A 183 -28.58 0.92 -12.68
C GLY A 183 -28.29 0.94 -11.18
N SER A 184 -29.31 0.71 -10.33
CA SER A 184 -29.13 0.43 -8.91
C SER A 184 -28.78 -1.05 -8.68
N TRP A 185 -28.60 -1.43 -7.42
CA TRP A 185 -28.10 -2.74 -7.01
C TRP A 185 -28.96 -3.33 -5.90
N ASP A 186 -29.28 -4.62 -6.00
CA ASP A 186 -29.72 -5.40 -4.86
C ASP A 186 -28.48 -5.91 -4.11
N VAL A 187 -28.25 -5.38 -2.92
CA VAL A 187 -27.20 -5.81 -2.00
C VAL A 187 -27.79 -6.84 -1.05
N ILE A 188 -27.46 -8.11 -1.27
CA ILE A 188 -28.05 -9.24 -0.56
C ILE A 188 -27.16 -9.57 0.64
N THR A 189 -27.74 -9.58 1.85
CA THR A 189 -27.00 -9.89 3.07
C THR A 189 -27.63 -11.03 3.86
N ASP A 190 -26.92 -11.54 4.86
CA ASP A 190 -27.44 -12.53 5.80
C ASP A 190 -28.44 -11.96 6.83
N LYS A 191 -28.65 -10.64 6.87
CA LYS A 191 -29.54 -9.95 7.83
C LYS A 191 -30.58 -9.04 7.17
N GLY A 192 -30.76 -9.14 5.85
CA GLY A 192 -31.73 -8.37 5.08
C GLY A 192 -31.09 -7.65 3.89
N ASN A 193 -31.88 -7.40 2.86
CA ASN A 193 -31.37 -6.83 1.61
C ASN A 193 -31.53 -5.30 1.60
N ILE A 194 -30.62 -4.63 0.88
CA ILE A 194 -30.62 -3.19 0.68
C ILE A 194 -30.60 -2.91 -0.82
N VAL A 195 -31.47 -2.01 -1.30
CA VAL A 195 -31.36 -1.46 -2.66
C VAL A 195 -30.44 -0.24 -2.60
N ALA A 196 -29.32 -0.27 -3.32
CA ALA A 196 -28.32 0.79 -3.33
C ALA A 196 -28.15 1.39 -4.73
N GLU A 197 -28.11 2.71 -4.89
CA GLU A 197 -27.81 3.32 -6.21
C GLU A 197 -26.35 3.06 -6.62
N HIS A 198 -25.43 3.07 -5.65
CA HIS A 198 -24.01 2.80 -5.81
C HIS A 198 -23.53 1.69 -4.86
N VAL A 199 -22.55 0.90 -5.30
CA VAL A 199 -21.86 -0.09 -4.46
C VAL A 199 -20.35 0.19 -4.51
N VAL A 200 -19.71 0.20 -3.35
CA VAL A 200 -18.25 0.31 -3.23
C VAL A 200 -17.69 -0.95 -2.58
N ASN A 201 -16.86 -1.69 -3.32
CA ASN A 201 -16.11 -2.81 -2.79
C ASN A 201 -14.85 -2.31 -2.06
N CYS A 202 -14.89 -2.38 -0.73
CA CYS A 202 -13.77 -2.15 0.19
C CYS A 202 -13.42 -3.43 0.96
N GLY A 203 -13.63 -4.60 0.34
CA GLY A 203 -13.62 -5.92 1.00
C GLY A 203 -12.27 -6.37 1.55
N GLY A 204 -11.18 -5.60 1.37
CA GLY A 204 -9.85 -5.93 1.89
C GLY A 204 -9.42 -7.33 1.44
N LEU A 205 -9.16 -8.23 2.40
CA LEU A 205 -8.84 -9.64 2.14
C LEU A 205 -9.90 -10.37 1.30
N TRP A 206 -11.17 -9.92 1.36
CA TRP A 206 -12.31 -10.47 0.61
C TRP A 206 -12.65 -9.67 -0.65
N ALA A 207 -11.79 -8.74 -1.08
CA ALA A 207 -12.05 -7.90 -2.24
C ALA A 207 -12.38 -8.73 -3.49
N ARG A 208 -11.63 -9.81 -3.74
CA ARG A 208 -11.87 -10.71 -4.88
C ARG A 208 -13.21 -11.42 -4.77
N GLU A 209 -13.53 -11.93 -3.59
CA GLU A 209 -14.76 -12.67 -3.33
C GLU A 209 -16.00 -11.77 -3.54
N VAL A 210 -15.93 -10.51 -3.10
CA VAL A 210 -16.97 -9.50 -3.40
C VAL A 210 -17.01 -9.19 -4.90
N GLY A 211 -15.86 -9.10 -5.58
CA GLY A 211 -15.80 -8.93 -7.03
C GLY A 211 -16.47 -10.09 -7.79
N ARG A 212 -16.26 -11.33 -7.36
CA ARG A 212 -16.83 -12.53 -7.99
C ARG A 212 -18.36 -12.59 -7.92
N MET A 213 -18.98 -11.93 -6.95
CA MET A 213 -20.45 -11.78 -6.89
C MET A 213 -21.02 -11.08 -8.13
N VAL A 214 -20.21 -10.25 -8.80
CA VAL A 214 -20.59 -9.52 -10.03
C VAL A 214 -19.81 -10.00 -11.27
N GLY A 215 -19.19 -11.17 -11.20
CA GLY A 215 -18.41 -11.74 -12.31
C GLY A 215 -17.05 -11.08 -12.55
N LEU A 216 -16.53 -10.32 -11.58
CA LEU A 216 -15.24 -9.63 -11.66
C LEU A 216 -14.15 -10.37 -10.87
N GLU A 217 -13.08 -10.78 -11.54
CA GLU A 217 -11.86 -11.26 -10.87
C GLU A 217 -10.89 -10.07 -10.68
N LEU A 218 -10.85 -9.52 -9.46
CA LEU A 218 -9.96 -8.39 -9.16
C LEU A 218 -8.49 -8.85 -9.07
N PRO A 219 -7.53 -8.11 -9.67
CA PRO A 219 -6.11 -8.42 -9.56
C PRO A 219 -5.59 -7.98 -8.18
N VAL A 220 -5.98 -8.72 -7.15
CA VAL A 220 -5.58 -8.49 -5.76
C VAL A 220 -5.14 -9.81 -5.16
N LEU A 221 -4.03 -9.82 -4.42
CA LEU A 221 -3.57 -11.00 -3.69
C LEU A 221 -3.13 -10.61 -2.28
N ALA A 222 -3.50 -11.46 -1.32
CA ALA A 222 -3.01 -11.31 0.04
C ALA A 222 -1.64 -11.98 0.19
N MET A 223 -0.74 -11.33 0.94
CA MET A 223 0.58 -11.84 1.30
C MET A 223 0.66 -11.97 2.81
N GLU A 224 1.40 -12.97 3.28
CA GLU A 224 1.84 -13.04 4.66
C GLU A 224 2.85 -11.92 4.97
N HIS A 225 2.82 -11.39 6.19
CA HIS A 225 3.79 -10.40 6.62
C HIS A 225 4.03 -10.42 8.11
N HIS A 226 5.31 -10.35 8.45
CA HIS A 226 5.78 -10.45 9.81
C HIS A 226 6.25 -9.11 10.35
N TYR A 227 5.89 -8.88 11.61
CA TYR A 227 6.65 -8.02 12.48
C TYR A 227 6.77 -8.62 13.87
N LEU A 228 7.79 -8.17 14.59
CA LEU A 228 8.12 -8.55 15.95
C LEU A 228 7.91 -7.35 16.85
N ILE A 229 7.60 -7.63 18.11
CA ILE A 229 7.68 -6.66 19.20
C ILE A 229 8.69 -7.23 20.19
N THR A 230 9.70 -6.44 20.53
CA THR A 230 10.72 -6.84 21.49
C THR A 230 10.21 -6.69 22.92
N GLU A 231 10.94 -7.27 23.87
CA GLU A 231 10.92 -6.86 25.27
C GLU A 231 11.50 -5.45 25.44
N ASP A 232 11.45 -4.91 26.67
CA ASP A 232 11.96 -3.58 26.96
C ASP A 232 13.48 -3.50 26.71
N ILE A 233 13.91 -2.43 26.04
CA ILE A 233 15.32 -2.19 25.70
C ILE A 233 15.82 -0.99 26.52
N PRO A 234 16.92 -1.13 27.28
CA PRO A 234 17.51 -0.01 28.01
C PRO A 234 17.78 1.20 27.10
N GLY A 235 17.28 2.38 27.49
CA GLY A 235 17.46 3.62 26.73
C GLY A 235 16.43 3.86 25.61
N VAL A 236 15.46 2.96 25.41
CA VAL A 236 14.29 3.22 24.56
C VAL A 236 13.32 4.21 25.21
N ILE A 237 12.95 3.96 26.47
CA ILE A 237 12.04 4.86 27.19
C ILE A 237 12.76 6.17 27.49
N ASP A 238 12.32 7.25 26.82
CA ASP A 238 12.61 8.63 27.21
C ASP A 238 11.27 9.32 27.52
N PRO A 239 11.09 9.87 28.73
CA PRO A 239 9.83 10.52 29.11
C PRO A 239 9.49 11.79 28.30
N LYS A 240 10.40 12.27 27.44
CA LYS A 240 10.22 13.51 26.68
C LYS A 240 9.93 13.29 25.20
N VAL A 241 10.45 12.22 24.60
CA VAL A 241 10.42 12.02 23.14
C VAL A 241 10.41 10.53 22.81
N ASP A 242 9.46 10.11 21.98
CA ASP A 242 9.44 8.75 21.41
C ASP A 242 10.58 8.59 20.38
N LYS A 243 11.08 7.37 20.20
CA LYS A 243 12.08 7.09 19.15
C LYS A 243 11.49 7.33 17.76
N PHE A 244 12.36 7.77 16.86
CA PHE A 244 12.04 7.91 15.43
C PHE A 244 11.47 6.62 14.85
N HIS A 245 10.55 6.78 13.90
CA HIS A 245 10.29 5.74 12.91
C HIS A 245 11.54 5.59 12.04
N VAL A 246 11.98 4.37 11.76
CA VAL A 246 13.18 4.15 10.96
C VAL A 246 12.89 3.15 9.86
N ILE A 247 13.33 3.47 8.65
CA ILE A 247 13.35 2.57 7.50
C ILE A 247 14.81 2.33 7.13
N ASP A 248 15.22 1.07 7.16
CA ASP A 248 16.47 0.59 6.61
C ASP A 248 16.19 -0.08 5.26
N PHE A 249 16.55 0.61 4.18
CA PHE A 249 16.32 0.10 2.83
C PHE A 249 17.27 -1.04 2.44
N GLU A 250 18.42 -1.19 3.11
CA GLU A 250 19.40 -2.24 2.76
C GLU A 250 19.01 -3.57 3.42
N GLY A 251 18.67 -3.53 4.71
CA GLY A 251 18.15 -4.71 5.42
C GLY A 251 16.66 -5.00 5.16
N GLU A 252 15.99 -4.14 4.40
CA GLU A 252 14.55 -4.24 4.09
C GLU A 252 13.68 -4.28 5.35
N ILE A 253 13.98 -3.39 6.31
CA ILE A 253 13.37 -3.33 7.64
C ILE A 253 12.68 -1.99 7.86
N TYR A 254 11.57 -2.02 8.57
CA TYR A 254 11.00 -0.85 9.24
C TYR A 254 10.89 -1.09 10.74
N MET A 255 11.04 -0.03 11.52
CA MET A 255 10.99 -0.12 12.97
C MET A 255 10.47 1.16 13.61
N ARG A 256 9.87 1.00 14.79
CA ARG A 256 9.40 2.11 15.64
C ARG A 256 9.37 1.68 17.10
N GLN A 257 9.28 2.63 18.00
CA GLN A 257 9.05 2.32 19.41
C GLN A 257 7.68 1.65 19.63
N GLU A 258 7.63 0.67 20.52
CA GLU A 258 6.40 0.05 21.02
C GLU A 258 6.57 -0.19 22.53
N GLY A 259 5.95 0.68 23.34
CA GLY A 259 6.16 0.69 24.79
C GLY A 259 7.62 0.97 25.16
N GLY A 260 8.21 0.11 25.98
CA GLY A 260 9.63 0.17 26.33
C GLY A 260 10.57 -0.55 25.37
N GLY A 261 10.03 -1.18 24.32
CA GLY A 261 10.78 -1.91 23.30
C GLY A 261 10.57 -1.33 21.91
N MET A 262 10.79 -2.17 20.90
CA MET A 262 10.70 -1.82 19.49
C MET A 262 9.80 -2.78 18.74
N LEU A 263 9.05 -2.26 17.77
CA LEU A 263 8.43 -3.02 16.71
C LEU A 263 9.41 -3.09 15.53
N ILE A 264 9.60 -4.27 14.95
CA ILE A 264 10.51 -4.51 13.81
C ILE A 264 9.76 -5.37 12.78
N GLY A 265 9.55 -4.87 11.57
CA GLY A 265 8.99 -5.66 10.47
C GLY A 265 9.89 -5.66 9.25
N THR A 266 9.73 -6.67 8.39
CA THR A 266 10.60 -6.86 7.22
C THR A 266 9.81 -7.29 5.99
N TYR A 267 10.34 -6.97 4.81
CA TYR A 267 9.88 -7.51 3.53
C TYR A 267 10.93 -8.49 3.01
N GLU A 268 10.77 -9.75 3.37
CA GLU A 268 11.71 -10.81 3.01
C GLU A 268 11.60 -11.26 1.55
N GLN A 269 12.73 -11.73 1.00
CA GLN A 269 12.77 -12.30 -0.35
C GLN A 269 11.95 -13.60 -0.44
N ALA A 270 11.93 -14.39 0.63
CA ALA A 270 11.16 -15.63 0.75
C ALA A 270 9.67 -15.38 1.04
N CYS A 271 9.06 -14.44 0.33
CA CYS A 271 7.67 -14.03 0.53
C CYS A 271 6.66 -15.16 0.19
N VAL A 272 5.56 -15.21 0.95
CA VAL A 272 4.52 -16.25 0.85
C VAL A 272 3.16 -15.61 0.58
N PRO A 273 2.48 -15.97 -0.53
CA PRO A 273 1.10 -15.56 -0.74
C PRO A 273 0.18 -16.31 0.21
N TRP A 274 -0.81 -15.62 0.75
CA TRP A 274 -1.85 -16.20 1.57
C TRP A 274 -3.16 -16.27 0.79
N SER A 275 -3.87 -17.40 0.93
CA SER A 275 -5.19 -17.59 0.33
C SER A 275 -5.20 -17.19 -1.15
N GLU A 276 -4.46 -17.93 -1.99
CA GLU A 276 -4.26 -17.54 -3.40
C GLU A 276 -5.54 -17.55 -4.23
N ARG A 277 -6.57 -18.29 -3.78
CA ARG A 277 -7.82 -18.49 -4.52
C ARG A 277 -9.03 -17.94 -3.79
N GLU A 278 -9.26 -18.38 -2.56
CA GLU A 278 -10.48 -18.05 -1.81
C GLU A 278 -10.16 -17.77 -0.34
N THR A 279 -10.52 -16.57 0.10
CA THR A 279 -10.36 -16.12 1.48
C THR A 279 -11.43 -16.75 2.37
N PRO A 280 -11.06 -17.53 3.41
CA PRO A 280 -12.04 -18.13 4.31
C PRO A 280 -12.91 -17.07 4.98
N TRP A 281 -14.24 -17.26 4.94
CA TRP A 281 -15.19 -16.28 5.49
C TRP A 281 -15.23 -16.25 7.02
N ASP A 282 -14.74 -17.30 7.67
CA ASP A 282 -14.57 -17.44 9.12
C ASP A 282 -13.24 -16.87 9.63
N PHE A 283 -12.29 -16.53 8.74
CA PHE A 283 -11.11 -15.77 9.11
C PHE A 283 -11.50 -14.35 9.56
N GLY A 284 -10.78 -13.74 10.50
CA GLY A 284 -11.15 -12.44 11.09
C GLY A 284 -10.03 -11.84 11.91
N GLN A 285 -10.28 -11.52 13.18
CA GLN A 285 -9.25 -11.07 14.15
C GLN A 285 -8.31 -12.22 14.58
N ASN A 286 -7.82 -12.98 13.59
CA ASN A 286 -6.87 -14.08 13.74
C ASN A 286 -5.54 -13.68 13.11
N LEU A 287 -4.47 -14.28 13.61
CA LEU A 287 -3.15 -14.23 13.00
C LEU A 287 -2.82 -15.58 12.37
N LEU A 288 -1.91 -15.57 11.40
CA LEU A 288 -1.40 -16.78 10.77
C LEU A 288 -0.34 -17.43 11.68
N PRO A 289 -0.05 -18.72 11.49
CA PRO A 289 1.09 -19.36 12.15
C PRO A 289 2.38 -18.57 11.89
N ASN A 290 3.21 -18.43 12.91
CA ASN A 290 4.50 -17.74 12.77
C ASN A 290 5.49 -18.61 12.00
N ASP A 291 6.42 -17.96 11.30
CA ASP A 291 7.49 -18.58 10.53
C ASP A 291 8.75 -17.70 10.66
N LEU A 292 9.41 -17.83 11.81
CA LEU A 292 10.58 -17.01 12.13
C LEU A 292 11.79 -17.39 11.28
N ASP A 293 11.93 -18.67 10.92
CA ASP A 293 13.04 -19.17 10.10
C ASP A 293 13.04 -18.49 8.72
N ARG A 294 11.86 -18.24 8.16
CA ARG A 294 11.68 -17.54 6.88
C ARG A 294 12.17 -16.10 6.89
N ILE A 295 12.03 -15.40 8.03
CA ILE A 295 12.44 -13.99 8.17
C ILE A 295 13.80 -13.83 8.88
N ALA A 296 14.37 -14.91 9.41
CA ALA A 296 15.63 -14.87 10.15
C ALA A 296 16.79 -14.19 9.39
N PRO A 297 17.00 -14.42 8.07
CA PRO A 297 18.07 -13.72 7.34
C PRO A 297 17.91 -12.19 7.32
N SER A 298 16.66 -11.70 7.23
CA SER A 298 16.38 -10.26 7.30
C SER A 298 16.61 -9.71 8.70
N LEU A 299 16.23 -10.47 9.73
CA LEU A 299 16.44 -10.10 11.13
C LEU A 299 17.92 -10.08 11.51
N GLU A 300 18.72 -11.03 11.00
CA GLU A 300 20.18 -11.04 11.19
C GLU A 300 20.79 -9.74 10.66
N THR A 301 20.39 -9.30 9.47
CA THR A 301 20.81 -8.00 8.91
C THR A 301 20.35 -6.84 9.81
N ALA A 302 19.11 -6.88 10.31
CA ALA A 302 18.60 -5.88 11.25
C ALA A 302 19.47 -5.78 12.51
N PHE A 303 19.90 -6.91 13.07
CA PHE A 303 20.68 -6.94 14.30
C PHE A 303 22.14 -6.53 14.08
N GLU A 304 22.70 -6.72 12.88
CA GLU A 304 23.99 -6.12 12.52
C GLU A 304 23.89 -4.59 12.45
N HIS A 305 22.82 -4.07 11.85
CA HIS A 305 22.61 -2.63 11.65
C HIS A 305 22.16 -1.91 12.93
N PHE A 306 21.48 -2.63 13.84
CA PHE A 306 20.97 -2.11 15.12
C PHE A 306 21.28 -3.09 16.27
N PRO A 307 22.53 -3.16 16.76
CA PRO A 307 22.98 -4.21 17.70
C PRO A 307 22.20 -4.31 19.02
N GLU A 308 21.64 -3.20 19.51
CA GLU A 308 20.83 -3.23 20.74
C GLU A 308 19.52 -4.01 20.56
N LEU A 309 18.97 -4.08 19.34
CA LEU A 309 17.78 -4.89 19.04
C LEU A 309 18.08 -6.39 19.14
N GLY A 310 19.26 -6.81 18.68
CA GLY A 310 19.68 -8.22 18.71
C GLY A 310 19.92 -8.78 20.11
N LYS A 311 19.99 -7.92 21.13
CA LYS A 311 20.14 -8.31 22.54
C LYS A 311 18.79 -8.49 23.26
N ALA A 312 17.70 -7.99 22.67
CA ALA A 312 16.39 -8.00 23.28
C ALA A 312 15.66 -9.32 23.04
N GLY A 313 14.86 -9.77 24.02
CA GLY A 313 13.93 -10.87 23.82
C GLY A 313 12.79 -10.49 22.86
N ILE A 314 12.15 -11.48 22.25
CA ILE A 314 10.94 -11.28 21.43
C ILE A 314 9.71 -11.47 22.32
N ARG A 315 8.95 -10.39 22.53
CA ARG A 315 7.70 -10.41 23.30
C ARG A 315 6.53 -10.97 22.49
N LYS A 316 6.43 -10.59 21.22
CA LYS A 316 5.33 -11.00 20.34
C LYS A 316 5.80 -11.08 18.89
N VAL A 317 5.26 -12.05 18.18
CA VAL A 317 5.37 -12.18 16.72
C VAL A 317 3.98 -12.01 16.15
N VAL A 318 3.86 -11.24 15.08
CA VAL A 318 2.62 -11.06 14.33
C VAL A 318 2.87 -11.48 12.91
N ASN A 319 2.18 -12.53 12.45
CA ASN A 319 2.04 -12.87 11.04
C ASN A 319 0.62 -12.55 10.59
N GLY A 320 0.45 -11.51 9.78
CA GLY A 320 -0.84 -11.01 9.33
C GLY A 320 -0.97 -10.99 7.81
N PRO A 321 -2.11 -11.40 7.23
CA PRO A 321 -2.33 -11.23 5.82
C PRO A 321 -2.78 -9.81 5.49
N PHE A 322 -2.31 -9.28 4.37
CA PHE A 322 -2.80 -8.03 3.79
C PHE A 322 -2.62 -8.00 2.28
N THR A 323 -3.38 -7.14 1.60
CA THR A 323 -3.57 -7.21 0.15
C THR A 323 -2.67 -6.28 -0.65
N PHE A 324 -2.27 -6.76 -1.83
CA PHE A 324 -1.52 -6.04 -2.84
C PHE A 324 -2.21 -6.15 -4.20
N ALA A 325 -2.09 -5.10 -5.01
CA ALA A 325 -2.25 -5.20 -6.46
C ALA A 325 -0.90 -5.58 -7.12
N PRO A 326 -0.87 -6.02 -8.40
CA PRO A 326 0.35 -6.43 -9.09
C PRO A 326 1.51 -5.41 -9.05
N ASP A 327 1.21 -4.12 -8.99
CA ASP A 327 2.21 -3.03 -8.94
C ASP A 327 2.38 -2.43 -7.54
N GLY A 328 1.67 -2.95 -6.53
CA GLY A 328 1.71 -2.49 -5.14
C GLY A 328 0.87 -1.23 -4.86
N ASN A 329 0.27 -0.61 -5.88
CA ASN A 329 -0.61 0.55 -5.69
C ASN A 329 -2.06 0.13 -5.44
N PRO A 330 -2.86 0.95 -4.74
CA PRO A 330 -4.31 0.74 -4.62
C PRO A 330 -5.03 0.50 -5.95
N LEU A 331 -6.18 -0.16 -5.88
CA LEU A 331 -7.18 -0.22 -6.95
C LEU A 331 -8.38 0.62 -6.54
N ILE A 332 -8.55 1.78 -7.19
CA ILE A 332 -9.65 2.70 -6.89
C ILE A 332 -10.42 3.08 -8.16
N GLY A 333 -11.70 3.40 -8.02
CA GLY A 333 -12.49 3.98 -9.10
C GLY A 333 -13.61 3.08 -9.65
N PRO A 334 -14.28 3.52 -10.72
CA PRO A 334 -15.42 2.81 -11.31
C PRO A 334 -14.97 1.59 -12.13
N VAL A 335 -15.73 0.51 -12.09
CA VAL A 335 -15.44 -0.70 -12.88
C VAL A 335 -16.11 -0.64 -14.24
N LYS A 336 -15.33 -0.80 -15.31
CA LYS A 336 -15.82 -0.84 -16.69
C LYS A 336 -16.87 -1.93 -16.86
N GLY A 337 -18.02 -1.57 -17.44
CA GLY A 337 -19.12 -2.50 -17.72
C GLY A 337 -20.08 -2.73 -16.54
N LEU A 338 -19.76 -2.22 -15.34
CA LEU A 338 -20.61 -2.31 -14.16
C LEU A 338 -21.02 -0.91 -13.70
N LYS A 339 -22.21 -0.46 -14.12
CA LYS A 339 -22.72 0.88 -13.78
C LYS A 339 -22.82 1.03 -12.25
N ASN A 340 -22.28 2.13 -11.72
CA ASN A 340 -22.29 2.48 -10.30
C ASN A 340 -21.63 1.44 -9.36
N PHE A 341 -20.77 0.57 -9.88
CA PHE A 341 -19.92 -0.30 -9.08
C PHE A 341 -18.50 0.23 -9.01
N TRP A 342 -17.99 0.41 -7.79
CA TRP A 342 -16.73 1.08 -7.50
C TRP A 342 -15.86 0.16 -6.65
N VAL A 343 -14.55 0.38 -6.69
CA VAL A 343 -13.60 -0.33 -5.83
C VAL A 343 -12.73 0.66 -5.04
N ALA A 344 -12.32 0.25 -3.85
CA ALA A 344 -11.17 0.78 -3.12
C ALA A 344 -10.49 -0.39 -2.40
N CYS A 345 -9.60 -1.06 -3.11
CA CYS A 345 -9.00 -2.35 -2.73
C CYS A 345 -7.46 -2.30 -2.86
N GLY A 346 -6.76 -3.32 -2.35
CA GLY A 346 -5.30 -3.44 -2.53
C GLY A 346 -4.49 -2.31 -1.87
N VAL A 347 -5.03 -1.64 -0.85
CA VAL A 347 -4.37 -0.53 -0.17
C VAL A 347 -3.37 -1.07 0.85
N MET A 348 -2.13 -1.29 0.40
CA MET A 348 -1.04 -1.83 1.20
C MET A 348 -0.68 -0.90 2.39
N ALA A 349 -0.44 0.39 2.14
CA ALA A 349 -0.08 1.36 3.18
C ALA A 349 -1.33 2.09 3.71
N GLY A 350 -2.31 1.34 4.24
CA GLY A 350 -3.63 1.84 4.63
C GLY A 350 -3.65 3.09 5.52
N PHE A 351 -2.70 3.21 6.45
CA PHE A 351 -2.59 4.36 7.37
C PHE A 351 -1.73 5.51 6.84
N SER A 352 -1.08 5.31 5.69
CA SER A 352 -0.46 6.41 4.96
C SER A 352 -1.38 6.89 3.83
N GLN A 353 -2.11 6.00 3.16
CA GLN A 353 -2.85 6.29 1.92
C GLN A 353 -4.37 6.30 2.07
N GLY A 354 -4.93 5.65 3.09
CA GLY A 354 -6.37 5.35 3.18
C GLY A 354 -7.27 6.59 3.26
N GLY A 355 -6.79 7.67 3.87
CA GLY A 355 -7.49 8.97 3.87
C GLY A 355 -7.60 9.54 2.45
N GLY A 356 -6.49 9.61 1.73
CA GLY A 356 -6.42 10.11 0.37
C GLY A 356 -7.15 9.23 -0.65
N VAL A 357 -7.13 7.91 -0.47
CA VAL A 357 -7.97 6.98 -1.26
C VAL A 357 -9.45 7.26 -1.05
N GLY A 358 -9.90 7.43 0.21
CA GLY A 358 -11.28 7.75 0.51
C GLY A 358 -11.71 9.11 -0.05
N LEU A 359 -10.85 10.13 0.04
CA LEU A 359 -11.07 11.45 -0.56
C LEU A 359 -11.23 11.36 -2.07
N ALA A 360 -10.26 10.76 -2.76
CA ALA A 360 -10.26 10.70 -4.22
C ALA A 360 -11.48 9.94 -4.75
N LEU A 361 -11.83 8.81 -4.12
CA LEU A 361 -13.01 8.06 -4.53
C LEU A 361 -14.30 8.83 -4.26
N ALA A 362 -14.43 9.47 -3.09
CA ALA A 362 -15.63 10.25 -2.76
C ALA A 362 -15.82 11.42 -3.73
N ASN A 363 -14.78 12.20 -4.01
CA ASN A 363 -14.84 13.27 -5.01
C ASN A 363 -15.29 12.72 -6.37
N TRP A 364 -14.72 11.60 -6.80
CA TRP A 364 -15.08 11.01 -8.09
C TRP A 364 -16.54 10.59 -8.15
N MET A 365 -17.07 10.02 -7.07
CA MET A 365 -18.47 9.62 -7.00
C MET A 365 -19.43 10.81 -6.94
N ILE A 366 -19.04 11.90 -6.28
CA ILE A 366 -19.89 13.09 -6.05
C ILE A 366 -19.85 14.02 -7.27
N ASP A 367 -18.66 14.35 -7.74
CA ASP A 367 -18.40 15.41 -8.71
C ASP A 367 -18.05 14.89 -10.11
N GLY A 368 -17.85 13.58 -10.26
CA GLY A 368 -17.41 12.97 -11.51
C GLY A 368 -15.91 13.11 -11.79
N ASP A 369 -15.15 13.70 -10.86
CA ASP A 369 -13.71 13.92 -10.95
C ASP A 369 -13.03 13.59 -9.61
N PRO A 370 -11.92 12.83 -9.57
CA PRO A 370 -11.24 12.46 -8.33
C PRO A 370 -10.55 13.64 -7.60
N GLY A 371 -10.42 14.80 -8.24
CA GLY A 371 -9.73 15.99 -7.74
C GLY A 371 -8.20 15.93 -7.81
N HIS A 372 -7.65 14.76 -8.17
CA HIS A 372 -6.22 14.48 -8.27
C HIS A 372 -5.97 13.52 -9.43
N ASP A 373 -4.78 13.57 -10.03
CA ASP A 373 -4.35 12.51 -10.95
C ASP A 373 -4.09 11.23 -10.16
N VAL A 374 -5.00 10.26 -10.34
CA VAL A 374 -4.98 8.96 -9.66
C VAL A 374 -4.75 7.81 -10.63
N TRP A 375 -4.23 8.06 -11.84
CA TRP A 375 -4.04 7.00 -12.85
C TRP A 375 -3.24 5.80 -12.33
N GLY A 376 -2.20 6.05 -11.52
CA GLY A 376 -1.40 5.00 -10.88
C GLY A 376 -2.15 4.13 -9.86
N MET A 377 -3.34 4.56 -9.43
CA MET A 377 -4.25 3.84 -8.52
C MET A 377 -5.57 3.42 -9.20
N ASP A 378 -5.86 3.91 -10.40
CA ASP A 378 -7.09 3.63 -11.12
C ASP A 378 -7.20 2.13 -11.43
N VAL A 379 -8.35 1.52 -11.11
CA VAL A 379 -8.62 0.10 -11.37
C VAL A 379 -8.55 -0.24 -12.86
N SER A 380 -8.85 0.72 -13.74
CA SER A 380 -8.86 0.54 -15.20
C SER A 380 -7.48 0.42 -15.84
N ARG A 381 -6.40 0.64 -15.08
CA ARG A 381 -5.04 0.35 -15.54
C ARG A 381 -4.80 -1.15 -15.74
N PHE A 382 -5.63 -1.99 -15.12
CA PHE A 382 -5.69 -3.42 -15.35
C PHE A 382 -6.92 -3.78 -16.21
N GLY A 383 -6.86 -4.94 -16.86
CA GLY A 383 -8.00 -5.51 -17.59
C GLY A 383 -7.93 -7.03 -17.56
N ASP A 384 -8.67 -7.68 -18.46
CA ASP A 384 -8.82 -9.16 -18.50
C ASP A 384 -7.48 -9.93 -18.61
N TRP A 385 -6.42 -9.27 -19.04
CA TRP A 385 -5.08 -9.83 -19.10
C TRP A 385 -4.44 -10.03 -17.72
N ALA A 386 -4.88 -9.30 -16.69
CA ALA A 386 -4.34 -9.38 -15.33
C ALA A 386 -4.94 -10.58 -14.57
N THR A 387 -4.69 -11.79 -15.09
CA THR A 387 -5.19 -13.04 -14.52
C THR A 387 -4.65 -13.27 -13.11
N MET A 388 -5.22 -14.22 -12.36
CA MET A 388 -4.69 -14.58 -11.05
C MET A 388 -3.26 -15.14 -11.10
N ALA A 389 -2.86 -15.80 -12.18
CA ALA A 389 -1.48 -16.26 -12.36
C ALA A 389 -0.51 -15.07 -12.53
N TYR A 390 -0.89 -14.09 -13.37
CA TYR A 390 -0.13 -12.83 -13.52
C TYR A 390 -0.06 -12.08 -12.19
N THR A 391 -1.22 -11.90 -11.53
CA THR A 391 -1.34 -11.21 -10.25
C THR A 391 -0.45 -11.84 -9.20
N ASN A 392 -0.43 -13.17 -9.10
CA ASN A 392 0.41 -13.88 -8.14
C ASN A 392 1.90 -13.61 -8.35
N ALA A 393 2.38 -13.82 -9.58
CA ALA A 393 3.79 -13.61 -9.92
C ALA A 393 4.23 -12.16 -9.65
N LYS A 394 3.42 -11.18 -10.06
CA LYS A 394 3.74 -9.76 -9.88
C LYS A 394 3.61 -9.27 -8.44
N VAL A 395 2.62 -9.74 -7.69
CA VAL A 395 2.49 -9.37 -6.26
C VAL A 395 3.68 -9.90 -5.46
N ARG A 396 4.16 -11.12 -5.74
CA ARG A 396 5.36 -11.66 -5.09
C ARG A 396 6.61 -10.84 -5.42
N GLU A 397 6.79 -10.50 -6.69
CA GLU A 397 7.88 -9.61 -7.12
C GLU A 397 7.77 -8.21 -6.50
N ASN A 398 6.57 -7.66 -6.35
CA ASN A 398 6.36 -6.37 -5.72
C ASN A 398 6.68 -6.42 -4.22
N TYR A 399 6.19 -7.43 -3.51
CA TYR A 399 6.45 -7.64 -2.09
C TYR A 399 7.94 -7.73 -1.81
N SER A 400 8.65 -8.64 -2.51
CA SER A 400 10.08 -8.86 -2.32
C SER A 400 10.94 -7.67 -2.76
N ARG A 401 10.35 -6.69 -3.45
CA ARG A 401 11.03 -5.47 -3.89
C ARG A 401 10.53 -4.23 -3.17
N ARG A 402 9.72 -4.36 -2.11
CA ARG A 402 9.05 -3.23 -1.45
C ARG A 402 10.00 -2.10 -1.08
N PHE A 403 11.20 -2.46 -0.63
CA PHE A 403 12.24 -1.51 -0.25
C PHE A 403 13.38 -1.42 -1.24
N ARG A 404 13.36 -2.11 -2.39
CA ARG A 404 14.38 -1.97 -3.44
C ARG A 404 14.19 -0.67 -4.23
N ILE A 405 15.26 -0.21 -4.87
CA ILE A 405 15.18 0.91 -5.79
C ILE A 405 14.46 0.41 -7.04
N ARG A 406 13.44 1.14 -7.49
CA ARG A 406 12.97 1.03 -8.87
C ARG A 406 13.71 2.08 -9.71
N PHE A 407 14.66 1.64 -10.51
CA PHE A 407 15.42 2.57 -11.35
C PHE A 407 14.55 3.05 -12.53
N PRO A 408 14.83 4.25 -13.09
CA PRO A 408 14.25 4.64 -14.38
C PRO A 408 14.52 3.55 -15.43
N ASN A 409 13.52 3.27 -16.27
CA ASN A 409 13.55 2.22 -17.30
C ASN A 409 13.75 0.79 -16.78
N GLU A 410 13.69 0.55 -15.47
CA GLU A 410 13.82 -0.82 -14.96
C GLU A 410 12.58 -1.65 -15.32
N GLU A 411 12.86 -2.71 -16.08
CA GLU A 411 11.94 -3.73 -16.48
C GLU A 411 11.99 -4.91 -15.50
N LEU A 412 10.82 -5.34 -15.04
CA LEU A 412 10.72 -6.40 -14.03
C LEU A 412 10.30 -7.73 -14.69
N PRO A 413 11.03 -8.84 -14.45
CA PRO A 413 10.90 -10.06 -15.22
C PRO A 413 9.69 -10.94 -14.87
N ALA A 414 9.10 -10.81 -13.67
CA ALA A 414 8.02 -11.71 -13.28
C ALA A 414 6.82 -11.62 -14.22
N ALA A 415 6.24 -12.78 -14.52
CA ALA A 415 5.14 -12.97 -15.47
C ALA A 415 5.45 -12.62 -16.94
N ARG A 416 6.71 -12.46 -17.34
CA ARG A 416 7.08 -12.12 -18.73
C ARG A 416 7.72 -13.30 -19.50
N PRO A 417 7.46 -13.43 -20.81
CA PRO A 417 6.45 -12.68 -21.58
C PRO A 417 5.02 -13.14 -21.25
N HIS A 418 4.09 -12.20 -21.06
CA HIS A 418 2.67 -12.53 -20.83
C HIS A 418 1.85 -12.49 -22.12
N ARG A 419 1.95 -11.38 -22.86
CA ARG A 419 1.31 -11.20 -24.18
C ARG A 419 2.32 -10.72 -25.18
N THR A 420 2.25 -11.26 -26.39
CA THR A 420 3.15 -10.94 -27.48
C THR A 420 2.36 -10.57 -28.73
N SER A 421 2.97 -9.75 -29.60
CA SER A 421 2.45 -9.51 -30.95
C SER A 421 3.02 -10.56 -31.93
N PRO A 422 2.44 -10.73 -33.14
CA PRO A 422 3.04 -11.57 -34.18
C PRO A 422 4.45 -11.16 -34.61
N LEU A 423 4.93 -9.97 -34.22
CA LEU A 423 6.27 -9.48 -34.51
C LEU A 423 7.28 -9.80 -33.39
N TYR A 424 6.85 -10.33 -32.25
CA TYR A 424 7.71 -10.56 -31.08
C TYR A 424 8.97 -11.35 -31.42
N GLU A 425 8.83 -12.53 -32.04
CA GLU A 425 9.97 -13.37 -32.44
C GLU A 425 10.91 -12.65 -33.42
N ARG A 426 10.37 -11.78 -34.29
CA ARG A 426 11.19 -11.00 -35.23
C ARG A 426 11.95 -9.89 -34.52
N MET A 427 11.34 -9.24 -33.53
CA MET A 427 11.97 -8.19 -32.73
C MET A 427 13.07 -8.78 -31.84
N VAL A 428 12.80 -9.91 -31.19
CA VAL A 428 13.82 -10.66 -30.42
C VAL A 428 14.97 -11.11 -31.32
N ALA A 429 14.68 -11.62 -32.52
CA ALA A 429 15.72 -11.98 -33.49
C ALA A 429 16.52 -10.78 -34.01
N ALA A 430 15.94 -9.58 -33.98
CA ALA A 430 16.61 -8.31 -34.26
C ALA A 430 17.36 -7.75 -33.03
N ASN A 431 17.46 -8.52 -31.94
CA ASN A 431 18.16 -8.20 -30.71
C ASN A 431 17.52 -7.04 -29.92
N ALA A 432 16.19 -6.98 -29.92
CA ALA A 432 15.44 -6.01 -29.13
C ALA A 432 15.63 -6.20 -27.61
N VAL A 433 15.84 -5.09 -26.91
CA VAL A 433 15.64 -4.99 -25.46
C VAL A 433 14.15 -4.83 -25.22
N MET A 434 13.52 -5.87 -24.68
CA MET A 434 12.07 -5.92 -24.53
C MET A 434 11.62 -5.26 -23.22
N GLY A 435 10.62 -4.39 -23.32
CA GLY A 435 9.85 -3.86 -22.19
C GLY A 435 8.40 -4.31 -22.25
N GLU A 436 7.65 -3.97 -21.21
CA GLU A 436 6.24 -4.34 -21.10
C GLU A 436 5.34 -3.12 -20.90
N SER A 437 4.20 -3.11 -21.59
CA SER A 437 3.11 -2.16 -21.33
C SER A 437 1.76 -2.84 -21.45
N CYS A 438 0.94 -2.78 -20.39
CA CYS A 438 -0.35 -3.46 -20.30
C CYS A 438 -0.25 -4.97 -20.65
N SER A 439 0.82 -5.59 -20.15
CA SER A 439 1.28 -6.96 -20.37
C SER A 439 1.74 -7.31 -21.79
N LEU A 440 1.76 -6.34 -22.71
CA LEU A 440 2.22 -6.54 -24.07
C LEU A 440 3.73 -6.26 -24.15
N GLU A 441 4.47 -7.25 -24.62
CA GLU A 441 5.89 -7.12 -24.92
C GLU A 441 6.11 -6.18 -26.12
N GLN A 442 6.94 -5.16 -25.92
CA GLN A 442 7.31 -4.18 -26.94
C GLN A 442 8.82 -3.87 -26.88
N PRO A 443 9.49 -3.66 -28.03
CA PRO A 443 10.89 -3.29 -28.04
C PRO A 443 11.05 -1.87 -27.48
N LEU A 444 11.96 -1.70 -26.52
CA LEU A 444 12.37 -0.39 -26.00
C LEU A 444 13.43 0.25 -26.90
N TRP A 445 14.38 -0.57 -27.35
CA TRP A 445 15.46 -0.24 -28.29
C TRP A 445 16.10 -1.54 -28.80
N PHE A 446 16.95 -1.47 -29.82
CA PHE A 446 17.61 -2.63 -30.42
C PHE A 446 19.11 -2.62 -30.08
N ALA A 447 19.55 -3.65 -29.37
CA ALA A 447 20.96 -3.81 -29.05
C ALA A 447 21.76 -4.23 -30.29
N PRO A 448 22.99 -3.72 -30.50
CA PRO A 448 23.84 -4.13 -31.62
C PRO A 448 24.04 -5.64 -31.66
N LYS A 449 24.13 -6.21 -32.87
CA LYS A 449 24.36 -7.64 -33.06
C LYS A 449 25.59 -8.11 -32.27
N GLY A 450 25.40 -9.11 -31.41
CA GLY A 450 26.45 -9.69 -30.57
C GLY A 450 26.57 -9.07 -29.17
N MET A 451 25.76 -8.07 -28.83
CA MET A 451 25.59 -7.59 -27.45
C MET A 451 24.35 -8.21 -26.81
N GLU A 452 24.41 -8.44 -25.50
CA GLU A 452 23.22 -8.87 -24.75
C GLU A 452 22.14 -7.77 -24.79
N PRO A 453 20.87 -8.12 -25.05
CA PRO A 453 19.78 -7.16 -25.14
C PRO A 453 19.27 -6.75 -23.75
N VAL A 454 20.12 -6.03 -23.00
CA VAL A 454 19.84 -5.58 -21.63
C VAL A 454 20.19 -4.11 -21.46
N GLU A 455 19.34 -3.37 -20.73
CA GLU A 455 19.66 -2.02 -20.28
C GLU A 455 20.29 -2.05 -18.88
N ASN A 456 21.46 -1.42 -18.75
CA ASN A 456 22.12 -1.19 -17.48
C ASN A 456 21.43 -0.01 -16.78
N VAL A 457 20.41 -0.33 -15.98
CA VAL A 457 19.57 0.66 -15.29
C VAL A 457 20.39 1.57 -14.38
N THR A 458 20.11 2.87 -14.44
CA THR A 458 20.83 3.88 -13.67
C THR A 458 20.02 5.18 -13.58
N PHE A 459 20.33 6.05 -12.61
CA PHE A 459 19.80 7.41 -12.57
C PHE A 459 20.44 8.36 -13.61
N ARG A 460 21.42 7.87 -14.37
CA ARG A 460 22.15 8.63 -15.40
C ARG A 460 21.78 8.14 -16.79
N ARG A 461 22.54 8.54 -17.81
CA ARG A 461 22.41 7.94 -19.15
C ARG A 461 22.89 6.49 -19.08
N SER A 462 22.04 5.55 -19.47
CA SER A 462 22.35 4.13 -19.57
C SER A 462 23.12 3.81 -20.85
N ASN A 463 23.47 2.53 -21.04
CA ASN A 463 24.05 2.01 -22.28
C ASN A 463 23.12 2.18 -23.49
N ALA A 464 21.81 2.36 -23.29
CA ALA A 464 20.85 2.59 -24.37
C ALA A 464 21.05 3.95 -25.07
N PHE A 465 21.64 4.95 -24.41
CA PHE A 465 21.62 6.35 -24.87
C PHE A 465 22.21 6.55 -26.28
N ALA A 466 23.34 5.91 -26.59
CA ALA A 466 23.97 6.05 -27.90
C ALA A 466 23.16 5.34 -28.99
N HIS A 467 22.64 4.15 -28.69
CA HIS A 467 21.89 3.30 -29.63
C HIS A 467 20.51 3.88 -29.96
N VAL A 468 19.77 4.35 -28.97
CA VAL A 468 18.53 5.11 -29.20
C VAL A 468 18.82 6.36 -30.02
N GLY A 469 19.96 7.02 -29.79
CA GLY A 469 20.40 8.15 -30.58
C GLY A 469 20.71 7.82 -32.05
N GLU A 470 21.08 6.57 -32.36
CA GLU A 470 21.24 6.07 -33.73
C GLU A 470 19.88 5.76 -34.37
N GLU A 471 18.98 5.12 -33.62
CA GLU A 471 17.60 4.85 -34.06
C GLU A 471 16.85 6.14 -34.42
N CYS A 472 16.98 7.20 -33.63
CA CYS A 472 16.35 8.49 -33.92
C CYS A 472 16.90 9.19 -35.19
N ARG A 473 18.11 8.83 -35.66
CA ARG A 473 18.69 9.41 -36.89
C ARG A 473 18.31 8.64 -38.14
N ALA A 474 17.98 7.35 -38.00
CA ALA A 474 17.53 6.49 -39.09
C ALA A 474 16.11 6.87 -39.51
#